data_AF-A0A4Q1C5K2-F1
#
_entry.id   AF-A0A4Q1C5K2-F1
#
_cell.length_a   1.000
_cell.length_b   1.000
_cell.length_c   1.000
_cell.angle_alpha   90.00
_cell.angle_beta   90.00
_cell.angle_gamma   90.00
#
_symmetry.space_group_name_H-M   'P 1'
#
loop_
_entity.id
_entity.type
_entity.pdbx_description
1 polymer ?
#
loop_
_entity_poly.entity_id
_entity_poly.type
_entity_poly.pdbx_seq_one_letter_code
_entity_poly.pdbx_strand_id
1 'polypeptide(L)'
;MNYSHFVRIDRERRGLERHYVVHTHDPKFTLELTPDHEAPDKVGSGVIKRVCVPNSWAGDYGQYAKLLTAAQQFFVESKPGPAPRA
;
A
#
# COMPACT_ATOMS: atom_id res chain seq x y z
N MET A 1 4.43 6.10 13.48
CA MET A 1 3.83 7.13 12.59
C MET A 1 2.33 7.17 12.85
N ASN A 2 1.64 8.28 12.55
CA ASN A 2 0.18 8.33 12.62
C ASN A 2 -0.39 7.94 11.25
N TYR A 3 -1.13 6.83 11.19
CA TYR A 3 -1.74 6.31 9.96
C TYR A 3 -3.25 6.55 9.88
N SER A 4 -3.78 7.53 10.63
CA SER A 4 -5.22 7.84 10.71
C SER A 4 -5.93 8.05 9.37
N HIS A 5 -5.17 8.35 8.31
CA HIS A 5 -5.69 8.62 6.98
C HIS A 5 -5.41 7.50 5.98
N PHE A 6 -4.88 6.36 6.42
CA PHE A 6 -4.62 5.22 5.55
C PHE A 6 -5.61 4.09 5.80
N VAL A 7 -6.09 3.51 4.70
CA VAL A 7 -6.97 2.34 4.71
C VAL A 7 -6.36 1.30 3.79
N ARG A 8 -6.27 0.06 4.27
CA ARG A 8 -5.88 -1.10 3.47
C ARG A 8 -7.12 -1.85 3.02
N ILE A 9 -7.17 -2.20 1.74
CA ILE A 9 -8.22 -3.03 1.15
C ILE A 9 -7.54 -4.22 0.49
N ASP A 10 -7.82 -5.40 1.02
CA ASP A 10 -7.35 -6.66 0.46
C ASP A 10 -8.40 -7.20 -0.52
N ARG A 11 -7.95 -7.53 -1.72
CA ARG A 11 -8.82 -7.99 -2.78
C ARG A 11 -8.20 -9.18 -3.49
N GLU A 12 -8.85 -10.33 -3.36
CA GLU A 12 -8.51 -11.51 -4.14
C GLU A 12 -9.28 -11.48 -5.46
N ARG A 13 -8.57 -11.57 -6.59
CA ARG A 13 -9.21 -11.79 -7.91
C ARG A 13 -8.48 -12.87 -8.69
N ARG A 14 -9.20 -13.93 -9.04
CA ARG A 14 -8.72 -15.02 -9.91
C ARG A 14 -7.40 -15.63 -9.42
N GLY A 15 -7.24 -15.82 -8.11
CA GLY A 15 -6.02 -16.34 -7.49
C GLY A 15 -4.84 -15.36 -7.44
N LEU A 16 -5.02 -14.10 -7.87
CA LEU A 16 -4.03 -13.04 -7.68
C LEU A 16 -4.49 -12.15 -6.52
N GLU A 17 -3.66 -12.11 -5.49
CA GLU A 17 -3.83 -11.23 -4.34
C GLU A 17 -3.40 -9.80 -4.71
N ARG A 18 -4.28 -8.84 -4.48
CA ARG A 18 -4.01 -7.42 -4.66
C ARG A 18 -4.33 -6.67 -3.40
N HIS A 19 -3.43 -5.79 -3.02
CA HIS A 19 -3.59 -4.91 -1.89
C HIS A 19 -3.70 -3.47 -2.38
N TYR A 20 -4.67 -2.76 -1.85
CA TYR A 20 -4.84 -1.34 -2.12
C TYR A 20 -4.61 -0.57 -0.83
N VAL A 21 -3.70 0.40 -0.85
CA VAL A 21 -3.57 1.40 0.21
C VAL A 21 -4.20 2.69 -0.29
N VAL A 22 -5.16 3.20 0.47
CA VAL A 22 -5.92 4.40 0.16
C VAL A 22 -5.60 5.46 1.20
N HIS A 23 -5.16 6.64 0.74
CA HIS A 23 -5.06 7.82 1.59
C HIS A 23 -6.37 8.60 1.50
N THR A 24 -7.08 8.73 2.61
CA THR A 24 -8.45 9.26 2.67
C THR A 24 -8.50 10.78 2.90
N HIS A 25 -7.41 11.37 3.38
CA HIS A 25 -7.27 12.82 3.54
C HIS A 25 -6.64 13.45 2.31
N ASP A 26 -6.79 14.77 2.15
CA ASP A 26 -6.10 15.46 1.08
C ASP A 26 -4.60 15.49 1.38
N PRO A 27 -3.75 15.15 0.39
CA PRO A 27 -4.08 14.77 -0.99
C PRO A 27 -4.55 13.30 -1.08
N LYS A 28 -5.72 13.08 -1.69
CA LYS A 28 -6.28 11.73 -1.85
C LYS A 28 -5.52 10.99 -2.94
N PHE A 29 -4.98 9.82 -2.61
CA PHE A 29 -4.32 8.97 -3.59
C PHE A 29 -4.55 7.50 -3.26
N THR A 30 -4.29 6.64 -4.25
CA THR A 30 -4.33 5.19 -4.06
C THR A 30 -3.06 4.54 -4.58
N LEU A 31 -2.65 3.47 -3.91
CA LEU A 31 -1.49 2.66 -4.22
C LEU A 31 -1.94 1.20 -4.36
N GLU A 32 -1.65 0.59 -5.49
CA GLU A 32 -1.88 -0.84 -5.75
C GLU A 32 -0.57 -1.59 -5.58
N LEU A 33 -0.59 -2.61 -4.72
CA LEU A 33 0.52 -3.47 -4.36
C LEU A 33 0.17 -4.92 -4.67
N THR A 34 1.14 -5.69 -5.15
CA THR A 34 1.09 -7.15 -5.13
C THR A 34 2.08 -7.69 -4.12
N PRO A 35 1.88 -8.89 -3.57
CA PRO A 35 2.88 -9.56 -2.75
C PRO A 35 4.25 -9.60 -3.44
N ASP A 36 5.30 -9.36 -2.68
CA ASP A 36 6.68 -9.61 -3.09
C ASP A 36 7.04 -11.07 -2.78
N HIS A 37 6.98 -11.92 -3.81
CA HIS A 37 7.27 -13.35 -3.68
C HIS A 37 8.75 -13.67 -3.47
N GLU A 38 9.65 -12.70 -3.68
CA GLU A 38 11.08 -12.84 -3.42
C GLU A 38 11.43 -12.54 -1.95
N ALA A 39 10.54 -11.87 -1.22
CA ALA A 39 10.72 -11.56 0.19
C ALA A 39 10.62 -12.84 1.08
N PRO A 40 11.33 -12.89 2.22
CA PRO A 40 11.30 -14.03 3.14
C PRO A 40 9.89 -14.42 3.64
N ASP A 41 8.99 -13.43 3.76
CA ASP A 41 7.59 -13.60 4.18
C ASP A 41 6.62 -13.74 2.99
N LYS A 42 7.14 -13.81 1.75
CA LYS A 42 6.40 -13.89 0.48
C LYS A 42 5.41 -12.75 0.20
N VAL A 43 5.45 -11.70 1.01
CA VAL A 43 4.61 -10.49 0.87
C VAL A 43 5.47 -9.23 0.82
N GLY A 44 6.55 -9.18 1.61
CA GLY A 44 7.52 -8.08 1.66
C GLY A 44 6.89 -6.72 1.95
N SER A 45 7.51 -5.64 1.45
CA SER A 45 6.90 -4.31 1.41
C SER A 45 5.84 -4.15 0.31
N GLY A 46 5.55 -5.23 -0.42
CA GLY A 46 4.72 -5.23 -1.62
C GLY A 46 5.43 -4.59 -2.82
N VAL A 47 5.15 -5.10 -4.02
CA VAL A 47 5.60 -4.53 -5.29
C VAL A 47 4.55 -3.54 -5.78
N ILE A 48 4.93 -2.26 -5.92
CA ILE A 48 4.04 -1.22 -6.46
C ILE A 48 3.72 -1.55 -7.92
N LYS A 49 2.43 -1.71 -8.22
CA LYS A 49 1.95 -1.92 -9.60
C LYS A 49 1.31 -0.67 -10.19
N ARG A 50 0.68 0.16 -9.35
CA ARG A 50 0.01 1.37 -9.83
C ARG A 50 -0.09 2.41 -8.72
N VAL A 51 0.12 3.66 -9.10
CA VAL A 51 -0.12 4.83 -8.25
C VAL A 51 -1.15 5.70 -8.95
N CYS A 52 -2.22 6.08 -8.25
CA CYS A 52 -3.19 7.06 -8.74
C CYS A 52 -3.14 8.28 -7.83
N VAL A 53 -2.63 9.40 -8.34
CA VAL A 53 -2.51 10.68 -7.64
C VAL A 53 -3.43 11.74 -8.25
N PRO A 54 -3.74 12.82 -7.52
CA PRO A 54 -4.44 13.97 -8.08
C PRO A 54 -3.62 14.63 -9.21
N ASN A 55 -4.31 15.22 -10.19
CA ASN A 55 -3.65 15.92 -11.31
C ASN A 55 -2.74 17.07 -10.84
N SER A 56 -3.07 17.72 -9.72
CA SER A 56 -2.26 18.79 -9.12
C SER A 56 -0.85 18.34 -8.72
N TRP A 57 -0.60 17.03 -8.66
CA TRP A 57 0.69 16.43 -8.29
C TRP A 57 1.48 15.87 -9.46
N ALA A 58 0.94 15.96 -10.68
CA ALA A 58 1.66 15.56 -11.88
C ALA A 58 2.94 16.39 -12.02
N GLY A 59 4.10 15.74 -11.89
CA GLY A 59 5.42 16.37 -12.01
C GLY A 59 6.14 16.70 -10.70
N ASP A 60 5.48 16.62 -9.53
CA ASP A 60 6.15 16.78 -8.22
C ASP A 60 6.49 15.42 -7.59
N TYR A 61 7.60 14.85 -8.05
CA TYR A 61 8.11 13.56 -7.60
C TYR A 61 8.51 13.52 -6.13
N GLY A 62 8.90 14.66 -5.55
CA GLY A 62 9.34 14.74 -4.16
C GLY A 62 8.19 14.69 -3.16
N GLN A 63 7.08 15.36 -3.49
CA GLN A 63 5.93 15.45 -2.60
C GLN A 63 5.22 14.10 -2.46
N TYR A 64 5.01 13.37 -3.56
CA TYR A 64 4.37 12.06 -3.46
C TYR A 64 5.32 10.97 -2.96
N ALA A 65 6.64 11.05 -3.18
CA ALA A 65 7.57 10.02 -2.70
C ALA A 65 7.47 9.80 -1.18
N LYS A 66 7.38 10.89 -0.40
CA LYS A 66 7.20 10.80 1.07
C LYS A 66 5.90 10.10 1.47
N LEU A 67 4.80 10.40 0.78
CA LEU A 67 3.51 9.76 1.05
C LEU A 67 3.48 8.30 0.59
N LEU A 68 4.16 7.98 -0.53
CA LEU A 68 4.29 6.60 -0.98
C LEU A 68 5.12 5.77 0.01
N THR A 69 6.20 6.31 0.55
CA THR A 69 6.97 5.65 1.61
C THR A 69 6.09 5.40 2.84
N ALA A 70 5.31 6.40 3.28
CA ALA A 70 4.38 6.24 4.39
C ALA A 70 3.30 5.18 4.10
N ALA A 71 2.78 5.12 2.88
CA ALA A 71 1.80 4.12 2.44
C ALA A 71 2.39 2.70 2.43
N GLN A 72 3.65 2.54 2.01
CA GLN A 72 4.35 1.24 2.07
C GLN A 72 4.63 0.81 3.51
N GLN A 73 5.05 1.74 4.38
CA GLN A 73 5.23 1.46 5.81
C GLN A 73 3.91 1.02 6.45
N PHE A 74 2.83 1.74 6.17
CA PHE A 74 1.49 1.34 6.59
C PHE A 74 1.11 -0.06 6.08
N PHE A 75 1.42 -0.38 4.82
CA PHE A 75 1.14 -1.72 4.28
C PHE A 75 1.85 -2.83 5.07
N VAL A 76 3.12 -2.61 5.42
CA VAL A 76 3.91 -3.57 6.22
C VAL A 76 3.35 -3.70 7.64
N GLU A 77 3.04 -2.58 8.30
CA GLU A 77 2.54 -2.57 9.69
C GLU A 77 1.09 -3.05 9.82
N SER A 78 0.28 -2.85 8.78
CA SER A 78 -1.13 -3.29 8.75
C SER A 78 -1.29 -4.78 8.44
N LYS A 79 -0.20 -5.53 8.29
CA LYS A 79 -0.27 -6.99 8.13
C LYS A 79 -0.91 -7.60 9.38
N PRO A 80 -2.00 -8.39 9.24
CA PRO A 80 -2.44 -9.20 10.36
C PRO A 80 -1.29 -10.13 10.74
N GLY A 81 -0.98 -10.20 12.04
CA GLY A 81 -0.01 -11.16 12.56
C GLY A 81 -0.37 -12.59 12.16
N PRO A 82 0.56 -13.57 12.26
CA PRO A 82 0.31 -14.93 11.84
C PRO A 82 -1.01 -15.41 12.47
N ALA A 83 -1.95 -15.85 11.63
CA ALA A 83 -3.23 -16.38 12.10
C ALA A 83 -2.93 -17.42 13.20
N PRO A 84 -3.57 -17.35 14.37
CA PRO A 84 -3.34 -18.34 15.41
C PRO A 84 -3.62 -19.71 14.81
N ARG A 85 -2.59 -20.58 14.83
CA ARG A 85 -2.75 -21.97 14.42
C ARG A 85 -3.79 -22.58 15.35
N ALA A 86 -4.90 -23.02 14.78
CA ALA A 86 -5.89 -23.86 15.45
C ALA A 86 -5.29 -25.24 15.76
#